data_AF-J1JGE3-F1
#
_entry.id   AF-J1JGE3-F1
#
_cell.length_a   1.000
_cell.length_b   1.000
_cell.length_c   1.000
_cell.angle_alpha   90.00
_cell.angle_beta   90.00
_cell.angle_gamma   90.00
#
_symmetry.space_group_name_H-M   'P 1'
#
loop_
_entity.id
_entity.type
_entity.pdbx_description
1 polymer ?
#
loop_
_entity_poly.entity_id
_entity_poly.type
_entity_poly.pdbx_seq_one_letter_code
_entity_poly.pdbx_strand_id
1 'polypeptide(L)'
;MTKPVFINSDEILLVVCENEEQNLAKSGPFLEEKDMIKFIDQADNAVQIFRVEPTTNRCEDISEDLAECYLKECEEQCFNGNIPHDFVLHSSAYGFFLDEIEQQRYEDETYGTYEQQHRLTLSDVIPNYPSYRGRF
;
A
#
# COMPACT_ATOMS: atom_id res chain seq x y z
N MET A 1 5.02 -10.30 -4.27
CA MET A 1 5.98 -11.11 -3.48
C MET A 1 7.02 -10.14 -2.96
N THR A 2 6.87 -9.68 -1.72
CA THR A 2 7.69 -8.61 -1.16
C THR A 2 9.12 -9.10 -0.92
N LYS A 3 10.03 -8.68 -1.79
CA LYS A 3 11.44 -8.65 -1.42
C LYS A 3 11.55 -7.57 -0.34
N PRO A 4 12.00 -7.92 0.86
CA PRO A 4 12.15 -6.92 1.88
C PRO A 4 13.24 -5.93 1.47
N VAL A 5 12.91 -4.65 1.50
CA VAL A 5 13.84 -3.57 1.17
C VAL A 5 14.64 -3.25 2.42
N PHE A 6 15.96 -3.20 2.30
CA PHE A 6 16.85 -2.78 3.38
C PHE A 6 17.94 -1.89 2.82
N ILE A 7 18.40 -0.97 3.66
CA ILE A 7 19.53 -0.07 3.38
C ILE A 7 20.64 -0.43 4.37
N ASN A 8 21.78 -0.88 3.85
CA ASN A 8 22.95 -1.19 4.67
C ASN A 8 23.58 0.07 5.26
N SER A 9 24.43 -0.08 6.27
CA SER A 9 25.10 1.06 6.92
C SER A 9 26.05 1.84 6.00
N ASP A 10 26.53 1.20 4.93
CA ASP A 10 27.35 1.78 3.87
C ASP A 10 26.53 2.28 2.68
N GLU A 11 25.22 2.13 2.71
CA GLU A 11 24.29 2.63 1.69
C GLU A 11 23.57 3.89 2.18
N ILE A 12 23.04 4.66 1.23
CA ILE A 12 22.31 5.90 1.45
C ILE A 12 20.93 5.75 0.84
N LEU A 13 19.92 6.07 1.62
CA LEU A 13 18.57 6.29 1.14
C LEU A 13 18.44 7.73 0.68
N LEU A 14 18.17 7.93 -0.60
CA LEU A 14 17.97 9.24 -1.22
C LEU A 14 16.50 9.36 -1.64
N VAL A 15 15.80 10.32 -1.08
CA VAL A 15 14.43 10.69 -1.43
C VAL A 15 14.49 11.97 -2.24
N VAL A 16 14.11 11.85 -3.51
CA VAL A 16 14.02 12.96 -4.45
C VAL A 16 12.61 13.52 -4.38
N CYS A 17 12.52 14.82 -4.10
CA CYS A 17 11.27 15.55 -4.02
C CYS A 17 11.07 16.39 -5.30
N GLU A 18 9.85 16.88 -5.49
CA GLU A 18 9.56 17.81 -6.59
C GLU A 18 10.45 19.07 -6.52
N ASN A 19 10.72 19.54 -5.30
CA ASN A 19 11.67 20.62 -5.05
C ASN A 19 13.02 20.05 -4.62
N GLU A 20 14.07 20.27 -5.43
CA GLU A 20 15.42 19.76 -5.16
C GLU A 20 16.00 20.21 -3.81
N GLU A 21 15.60 21.39 -3.31
CA GLU A 21 16.03 21.89 -1.99
C GLU A 21 15.45 21.09 -0.81
N GLN A 22 14.39 20.31 -1.06
CA GLN A 22 13.73 19.46 -0.08
C GLN A 22 14.17 17.99 -0.18
N ASN A 23 15.09 17.67 -1.10
CA ASN A 23 15.64 16.32 -1.21
C ASN A 23 16.20 15.85 0.14
N LEU A 24 15.79 14.65 0.56
CA LEU A 24 16.27 14.06 1.80
C LEU A 24 17.26 12.96 1.48
N ALA A 25 18.39 12.94 2.19
CA ALA A 25 19.36 11.86 2.08
C ALA A 25 19.80 11.44 3.48
N LYS A 26 19.81 10.13 3.73
CA LYS A 26 20.27 9.58 5.00
C LYS A 26 20.99 8.27 4.80
N SER A 27 22.19 8.18 5.36
CA SER A 27 22.93 6.92 5.43
C SER A 27 22.18 5.93 6.31
N GLY A 28 22.23 4.65 5.94
CA GLY A 28 21.67 3.59 6.73
C GLY A 28 22.36 3.41 8.10
N PRO A 29 21.98 2.35 8.85
CA PRO A 29 21.13 1.25 8.41
C PRO A 29 19.63 1.56 8.53
N PHE A 30 18.85 1.10 7.56
CA PHE A 30 17.40 0.96 7.68
C PHE A 30 17.07 -0.54 7.62
N LEU A 31 16.66 -1.08 8.77
CA LEU A 31 16.36 -2.50 8.95
C LEU A 31 14.86 -2.81 8.86
N GLU A 32 14.01 -1.80 9.00
CA GLU A 32 12.55 -1.94 8.96
C GLU A 32 11.96 -0.99 7.92
N GLU A 33 11.02 -1.49 7.12
CA GLU A 33 10.30 -0.73 6.09
C GLU A 33 9.56 0.48 6.70
N LYS A 34 9.00 0.31 7.90
CA LYS A 34 8.34 1.39 8.65
C LYS A 34 9.26 2.58 8.92
N ASP A 35 10.55 2.33 9.17
CA ASP A 35 11.50 3.40 9.45
C ASP A 35 11.89 4.16 8.18
N MET A 36 11.91 3.48 7.03
CA MET A 36 12.05 4.13 5.73
C MET A 36 10.83 4.98 5.42
N ILE A 37 9.62 4.46 5.63
CA ILE A 37 8.36 5.18 5.42
C ILE A 37 8.31 6.45 6.28
N LYS A 38 8.60 6.36 7.58
CA LYS A 38 8.67 7.55 8.46
C LYS A 38 9.73 8.57 8.04
N PHE A 39 10.76 8.15 7.33
CA PHE A 39 11.77 9.06 6.79
C PHE A 39 11.28 9.72 5.51
N ILE A 40 10.59 8.97 4.64
CA ILE A 40 9.96 9.50 3.43
C ILE A 40 8.84 10.48 3.79
N ASP A 41 8.04 10.20 4.82
CA ASP A 41 6.98 11.09 5.33
C ASP A 41 7.51 12.43 5.88
N GLN A 42 8.83 12.57 6.09
CA GLN A 42 9.44 13.87 6.43
C GLN A 42 9.60 14.77 5.19
N ALA A 43 9.59 14.19 4.00
CA ALA A 43 9.55 14.92 2.74
C ALA A 43 8.13 15.43 2.48
N ASP A 44 8.02 16.59 1.84
CA ASP A 44 6.73 17.19 1.48
C ASP A 44 6.04 16.35 0.39
N ASN A 45 6.69 16.23 -0.78
CA ASN A 45 6.24 15.37 -1.87
C ASN A 45 7.43 14.57 -2.44
N ALA A 46 7.53 13.29 -2.06
CA ALA A 46 8.52 12.38 -2.61
C ALA A 46 8.09 11.88 -4.00
N VAL A 47 8.95 12.09 -4.98
CA VAL A 47 8.71 11.72 -6.39
C VAL A 47 9.46 10.45 -6.76
N GLN A 48 10.70 10.29 -6.28
CA GLN A 48 11.52 9.10 -6.53
C GLN A 48 12.38 8.76 -5.32
N ILE A 49 12.70 7.48 -5.16
CA ILE A 49 13.50 6.97 -4.06
C ILE A 49 14.61 6.08 -4.61
N PHE A 50 15.84 6.43 -4.25
CA PHE A 50 17.03 5.72 -4.67
C PHE A 50 17.78 5.13 -3.50
N ARG A 51 18.30 3.92 -3.71
CA ARG A 51 19.36 3.33 -2.91
C ARG A 51 20.69 3.62 -3.58
N VAL A 52 21.54 4.36 -2.89
CA VAL A 52 22.87 4.74 -3.36
C VAL A 52 23.92 4.03 -2.54
N GLU A 53 24.81 3.29 -3.21
CA GLU A 53 25.95 2.62 -2.60
C GLU A 53 27.23 3.38 -3.02
N PRO A 54 27.79 4.26 -2.17
CA PRO A 54 28.89 5.14 -2.54
C PRO A 54 30.19 4.39 -2.84
N THR A 55 30.37 3.21 -2.22
CA THR A 55 31.58 2.37 -2.36
C THR A 55 31.70 1.76 -3.76
N THR A 56 30.59 1.30 -4.33
CA THR A 56 30.52 0.71 -5.68
C THR A 56 29.97 1.68 -6.73
N ASN A 57 29.57 2.88 -6.32
CA ASN A 57 28.91 3.89 -7.14
C ASN A 57 27.65 3.36 -7.83
N ARG A 58 26.93 2.47 -7.13
CA ARG A 58 25.68 1.88 -7.61
C ARG A 58 24.51 2.75 -7.15
N CYS A 59 23.59 3.03 -8.06
CA CYS A 59 22.35 3.73 -7.77
C CYS A 59 21.20 2.87 -8.31
N GLU A 60 20.28 2.49 -7.44
CA GLU A 60 19.14 1.65 -7.77
C GLU A 60 17.85 2.38 -7.39
N ASP A 61 16.91 2.43 -8.32
CA ASP A 61 15.57 2.96 -8.07
C ASP A 61 14.76 1.90 -7.32
N ILE A 62 14.35 2.22 -6.10
CA ILE A 62 13.57 1.36 -5.21
C ILE A 62 12.17 1.94 -4.95
N SER A 63 11.74 2.92 -5.76
CA SER A 63 10.46 3.60 -5.59
C SER A 63 9.28 2.64 -5.65
N GLU A 64 9.31 1.68 -6.58
CA GLU A 64 8.24 0.69 -6.74
C GLU A 64 8.17 -0.29 -5.57
N ASP A 65 9.32 -0.80 -5.13
CA ASP A 65 9.38 -1.72 -3.98
C ASP A 65 8.86 -1.04 -2.71
N LEU A 66 9.24 0.24 -2.51
CA LEU A 66 8.75 1.03 -1.38
C LEU A 66 7.30 1.45 -1.52
N ALA A 67 6.78 1.64 -2.74
CA ALA A 67 5.37 1.94 -2.96
C ALA A 67 4.47 0.77 -2.52
N GLU A 68 4.86 -0.48 -2.81
CA GLU A 68 4.13 -1.66 -2.32
C GLU A 68 4.13 -1.71 -0.78
N CYS A 69 5.26 -1.41 -0.13
CA CYS A 69 5.35 -1.33 1.33
C CYS A 69 4.51 -0.19 1.90
N TYR A 70 4.54 0.98 1.25
CA TYR A 70 3.78 2.16 1.67
C TYR A 70 2.28 1.88 1.62
N LEU A 71 1.79 1.26 0.54
CA LEU A 71 0.38 0.90 0.40
C LEU A 71 -0.10 -0.07 1.49
N LYS A 72 0.73 -1.02 1.90
CA LYS A 72 0.40 -1.96 3.00
C LYS A 72 0.35 -1.27 4.35
N GLU A 73 1.24 -0.32 4.61
CA GLU A 73 1.31 0.39 5.89
C GLU A 73 0.28 1.53 5.99
N CYS A 74 -0.10 2.13 4.86
CA CYS A 74 -1.03 3.26 4.76
C CYS A 74 -2.34 2.89 4.04
N GLU A 75 -2.73 1.61 4.03
CA GLU A 75 -3.88 1.07 3.28
C GLU A 75 -5.16 1.89 3.52
N GLU A 76 -5.49 2.19 4.78
CA GLU A 76 -6.68 2.99 5.13
C GLU A 76 -6.63 4.42 4.55
N GLN A 77 -5.45 5.04 4.49
CA GLN A 77 -5.28 6.39 3.94
C GLN A 77 -5.39 6.38 2.42
N CYS A 78 -4.77 5.38 1.79
CA CYS A 78 -4.81 5.16 0.35
C CYS A 78 -6.23 4.82 -0.13
N PHE A 79 -6.99 4.04 0.64
CA PHE A 79 -8.39 3.74 0.37
C PHE A 79 -9.26 5.00 0.39
N ASN A 80 -8.94 5.96 1.26
CA ASN A 80 -9.61 7.26 1.33
C ASN A 80 -9.12 8.25 0.26
N GLY A 81 -8.22 7.84 -0.64
CA GLY A 81 -7.67 8.68 -1.70
C GLY A 81 -6.67 9.74 -1.21
N ASN A 82 -6.16 9.61 0.01
CA ASN A 82 -5.20 10.55 0.58
C ASN A 82 -3.78 9.99 0.42
N ILE A 83 -3.21 10.13 -0.78
CA ILE A 83 -1.84 9.71 -1.08
C ILE A 83 -0.93 10.93 -0.93
N PRO A 84 0.00 10.93 0.03
CA PRO A 84 0.85 12.10 0.29
C PRO A 84 2.02 12.25 -0.69
N HIS A 85 2.36 11.21 -1.46
CA HIS A 85 3.57 11.21 -2.28
C HIS A 85 3.34 10.70 -3.71
N ASP A 86 3.91 11.41 -4.68
CA ASP A 86 3.78 11.11 -6.11
C ASP A 86 4.36 9.76 -6.51
N PHE A 87 5.44 9.30 -5.84
CA PHE A 87 6.03 7.99 -6.16
C PHE A 87 5.03 6.85 -5.95
N VAL A 88 4.10 6.98 -4.99
CA VAL A 88 3.04 5.99 -4.76
C VAL A 88 1.95 6.13 -5.81
N LEU A 89 1.51 7.37 -6.11
CA LEU A 89 0.47 7.65 -7.09
C LEU A 89 0.81 7.10 -8.48
N HIS A 90 2.08 7.18 -8.87
CA HIS A 90 2.57 6.72 -10.17
C HIS A 90 3.15 5.29 -10.15
N SER A 91 3.09 4.60 -9.01
CA SER A 91 3.55 3.22 -8.89
C SER A 91 2.60 2.24 -9.59
N SER A 92 3.15 1.12 -10.07
CA SER A 92 2.32 0.04 -10.57
C SER A 92 1.51 -0.62 -9.45
N ALA A 93 2.06 -0.65 -8.23
CA ALA A 93 1.42 -1.15 -7.03
C ALA A 93 0.09 -0.42 -6.72
N TYR A 94 0.05 0.91 -6.88
CA TYR A 94 -1.20 1.66 -6.67
C TYR A 94 -2.24 1.36 -7.75
N GLY A 95 -1.82 1.15 -9.00
CA GLY A 95 -2.70 0.68 -10.06
C GLY A 95 -3.37 -0.65 -9.72
N PHE A 96 -2.58 -1.64 -9.27
CA PHE A 96 -3.13 -2.93 -8.81
C PHE A 96 -4.08 -2.78 -7.63
N PHE A 97 -3.77 -1.90 -6.68
CA PHE A 97 -4.65 -1.61 -5.54
C PHE A 97 -6.01 -1.04 -5.99
N LEU A 98 -6.03 -0.13 -6.96
CA LEU A 98 -7.28 0.40 -7.53
C LEU A 98 -8.08 -0.69 -8.26
N ASP A 99 -7.41 -1.54 -9.04
CA ASP A 99 -8.04 -2.66 -9.74
C ASP A 99 -8.68 -3.66 -8.75
N GLU A 100 -8.02 -3.96 -7.63
CA GLU A 100 -8.58 -4.80 -6.56
C GLU A 100 -9.83 -4.19 -5.94
N ILE A 101 -9.84 -2.87 -5.69
CA ILE A 101 -11.02 -2.16 -5.17
C ILE A 101 -12.18 -2.20 -6.18
N GLU A 102 -11.91 -1.96 -7.47
CA GLU A 102 -12.95 -2.04 -8.50
C GLU A 102 -13.50 -3.46 -8.63
N GLN A 103 -12.63 -4.47 -8.57
CA GLN A 103 -13.04 -5.86 -8.60
C GLN A 103 -13.93 -6.22 -7.40
N GLN A 104 -13.57 -5.81 -6.19
CA GLN A 104 -14.40 -6.00 -5.00
C GLN A 104 -15.76 -5.31 -5.15
N ARG A 105 -15.81 -4.08 -5.68
CA ARG A 105 -17.08 -3.39 -5.93
C ARG A 105 -17.96 -4.14 -6.92
N TYR A 106 -17.39 -4.68 -7.99
CA TYR A 106 -18.12 -5.48 -8.97
C TYR A 106 -18.65 -6.79 -8.35
N GLU A 107 -17.84 -7.45 -7.54
CA GLU A 107 -18.24 -8.67 -6.81
C GLU A 107 -19.36 -8.37 -5.81
N ASP A 108 -19.25 -7.29 -5.04
CA ASP A 108 -20.27 -6.83 -4.10
C ASP A 108 -21.59 -6.44 -4.79
N GLU A 109 -21.53 -5.80 -5.97
CA GLU A 109 -22.73 -5.49 -6.77
C GLU A 109 -23.38 -6.76 -7.36
N THR A 110 -22.56 -7.72 -7.79
CA THR A 110 -23.04 -8.95 -8.45
C THR A 110 -23.62 -9.96 -7.45
N TYR A 111 -22.98 -10.12 -6.29
CA TYR A 111 -23.26 -11.18 -5.33
C TYR A 111 -23.77 -10.67 -3.97
N GLY A 112 -23.79 -9.36 -3.74
CA GLY A 112 -23.98 -8.74 -2.42
C GLY A 112 -22.67 -8.68 -1.64
N THR A 113 -22.58 -7.84 -0.62
CA THR A 113 -21.34 -7.71 0.17
C THR A 113 -20.99 -9.02 0.88
N TYR A 114 -19.72 -9.24 1.23
CA TYR A 114 -19.32 -10.41 2.02
C TYR A 114 -20.20 -10.61 3.27
N GLU A 115 -20.52 -9.52 3.99
CA GLU A 115 -21.44 -9.56 5.14
C GLU A 115 -22.86 -9.98 4.77
N GLN A 116 -23.36 -9.60 3.60
CA GLN A 116 -24.67 -10.01 3.10
C GLN A 116 -24.69 -11.47 2.67
N GLN A 117 -23.63 -11.93 2.01
CA GLN A 117 -23.48 -13.31 1.53
C GLN A 117 -23.33 -14.30 2.69
N HIS A 118 -22.58 -13.92 3.72
CA HIS A 118 -22.27 -14.77 4.88
C HIS A 118 -23.13 -14.47 6.11
N ARG A 119 -24.21 -13.70 5.93
CA ARG A 119 -25.14 -13.44 7.02
C ARG A 119 -25.83 -14.75 7.41
N LEU A 120 -25.57 -15.20 8.64
CA LEU A 120 -26.33 -16.31 9.21
C LEU A 120 -27.82 -15.95 9.19
N THR A 121 -28.60 -16.78 8.52
CA THR A 121 -30.04 -16.69 8.58
C THR A 121 -30.54 -17.38 9.84
N LEU A 122 -31.73 -17.02 10.32
CA LEU A 122 -32.35 -17.70 11.48
C LEU A 122 -32.48 -19.21 11.27
N SER A 123 -32.56 -19.66 10.00
CA SER A 123 -32.58 -21.07 9.61
C SER A 123 -31.24 -21.78 9.77
N ASP A 124 -30.12 -21.06 9.73
CA ASP A 124 -28.77 -21.63 9.91
C ASP A 124 -28.43 -21.83 11.39
N VAL A 125 -29.05 -21.06 12.29
CA VAL A 125 -28.78 -21.06 13.73
C VAL A 125 -29.79 -21.89 14.52
N ILE A 126 -31.04 -21.98 14.05
CA ILE A 126 -32.13 -22.68 14.74
C ILE A 126 -32.50 -23.96 13.99
N PRO A 127 -32.15 -25.16 14.51
CA PRO A 127 -32.61 -26.40 13.92
C PRO A 127 -34.15 -26.46 13.98
N ASN A 128 -34.79 -26.60 12.81
CA ASN A 128 -36.25 -26.55 12.56
C ASN A 128 -36.90 -25.14 12.50
N TYR A 129 -36.18 -24.11 12.07
CA TYR A 129 -36.84 -22.83 11.76
C TYR A 129 -37.82 -22.98 10.58
N PRO A 130 -39.12 -22.64 10.73
CA PRO A 130 -40.10 -22.80 9.67
C PRO A 130 -39.85 -21.80 8.54
N SER A 131 -39.55 -22.29 7.34
CA SER A 131 -39.43 -21.46 6.14
C SER A 131 -40.82 -21.10 5.61
N TYR A 132 -41.40 -20.02 6.13
CA TYR A 132 -42.61 -19.46 5.53
C TYR A 132 -42.25 -18.77 4.21
N ARG A 133 -42.31 -19.51 3.09
CA ARG A 133 -42.38 -18.91 1.75
C ARG A 133 -43.73 -18.22 1.59
N GLY A 134 -43.82 -16.98 2.06
CA GLY A 134 -44.90 -16.07 1.69
C GLY A 134 -44.78 -15.71 0.21
N ARG A 135 -45.68 -16.27 -0.62
CA ARG A 135 -45.95 -15.75 -1.97
C ARG A 135 -46.58 -14.36 -1.82
N PHE A 136 -45.91 -13.35 -2.36
CA PHE A 136 -46.57 -12.15 -2.89
C PHE A 136 -46.37 -12.15 -4.40
#